data_AF-A0A1G1X9J6-F1
#
_entry.id   AF-A0A1G1X9J6-F1
#
_cell.length_a   1.000
_cell.length_b   1.000
_cell.length_c   1.000
_cell.angle_alpha   90.00
_cell.angle_beta   90.00
_cell.angle_gamma   90.00
#
_symmetry.space_group_name_H-M   'P 1'
#
loop_
_entity.id
_entity.type
_entity.pdbx_description
1 polymer ?
#
loop_
_entity_poly.entity_id
_entity_poly.type
_entity_poly.pdbx_seq_one_letter_code
_entity_poly.pdbx_strand_id
1 'polypeptide(L)'
;MPEEITVIGQTNFRHQRRPFGIYTDDRRRHVYVIGKTGVGKTTLLENMILQDVKMGRGLALVDPHGDVAEKIADAIPPERINDVVYFDPADIDFPVAFNPLESVDPQYKYLVASGLVSSLKKIWADSWGPRLEYILRNVILALLDYPSSTMLGIMRMLSDKGYRKKVVDYISDPVVKAFWENEFANYNERFRSEAISPIQNKVGQFLSSSIIRNIVAQPKSTIDMKDIMDNGKILLINVSKGRIGEDNSALLGAMLITKLQLAAMDRASIPEADRKDFYLYVDEFQNFATESFATILSEARKYRLNLIIAHQYITQMEEVVRDAVFGNVGTIISFRVGAFDAEYLEKEFMPYFTQTDLVNLDKYNAYIKLMIQGATSAPFSMETIPPVSDTYNSKEKVLRVSRERYGSPRKEIEDKIARWSSSTMDVQEDGRQSTKPQIFLGKQGQPQNSQLQQNSRPINTLNKPQQTQPQPIKENELEDVVISPAKQEVITDLSTLLGGKKDDASAGKTPGVNGRTPGVEEARIPKKTIQLYPAICSNCGKQTEVPFKPDPEKEVFCKECFDKRKKERVSPPARGGVRGGGRESRDEQQTSVPLPPIAPSKINPISNYTPPKPPKI
;
A
#
# COMPACT_ATOMS: atom_id res chain seq x y z
N MET A 1 -32.45 2.21 4.60
CA MET A 1 -32.00 3.10 3.51
C MET A 1 -32.15 2.33 2.22
N PRO A 2 -32.42 2.95 1.05
CA PRO A 2 -32.16 2.29 -0.22
C PRO A 2 -30.69 1.87 -0.25
N GLU A 3 -30.39 0.66 -0.71
CA GLU A 3 -29.01 0.14 -0.65
C GLU A 3 -28.17 0.84 -1.73
N GLU A 4 -27.30 1.76 -1.31
CA GLU A 4 -26.46 2.50 -2.26
C GLU A 4 -25.48 1.56 -2.97
N ILE A 5 -25.64 1.48 -4.30
CA ILE A 5 -24.83 0.66 -5.21
C ILE A 5 -23.72 1.51 -5.82
N THR A 6 -22.50 0.97 -5.87
CA THR A 6 -21.42 1.51 -6.70
C THR A 6 -21.34 0.66 -7.97
N VAL A 7 -21.59 1.24 -9.15
CA VAL A 7 -21.65 0.53 -10.44
C VAL A 7 -20.24 0.14 -10.88
N ILE A 8 -20.03 -1.13 -11.25
CA ILE A 8 -18.70 -1.68 -11.59
C ILE A 8 -18.62 -2.30 -12.99
N GLY A 9 -19.76 -2.61 -13.62
CA GLY A 9 -19.77 -3.22 -14.94
C GLY A 9 -21.17 -3.48 -15.46
N GLN A 10 -21.25 -4.23 -16.55
CA GLN A 10 -22.47 -4.80 -17.09
C GLN A 10 -22.34 -6.30 -17.35
N THR A 11 -23.43 -7.04 -17.18
CA THR A 11 -23.47 -8.46 -17.56
C THR A 11 -23.34 -8.61 -19.06
N ASN A 12 -22.64 -9.63 -19.55
CA ASN A 12 -22.59 -9.97 -20.99
C ASN A 12 -23.32 -11.30 -21.31
N PHE A 13 -23.91 -11.96 -20.30
CA PHE A 13 -24.60 -13.24 -20.43
C PHE A 13 -25.77 -13.19 -21.43
N ARG A 14 -25.75 -14.09 -22.42
CA ARG A 14 -26.75 -14.19 -23.51
C ARG A 14 -27.04 -12.84 -24.20
N HIS A 15 -26.02 -12.00 -24.35
CA HIS A 15 -26.09 -10.64 -24.91
C HIS A 15 -26.99 -9.64 -24.13
N GLN A 16 -27.47 -10.00 -22.94
CA GLN A 16 -28.23 -9.08 -22.09
C GLN A 16 -27.28 -8.19 -21.29
N ARG A 17 -26.94 -7.03 -21.86
CA ARG A 17 -26.24 -5.95 -21.16
C ARG A 17 -27.17 -5.31 -20.13
N ARG A 18 -27.01 -5.72 -18.86
CA ARG A 18 -27.61 -5.09 -17.69
C ARG A 18 -26.49 -4.53 -16.83
N PRO A 19 -26.44 -3.22 -16.52
CA PRO A 19 -25.43 -2.69 -15.63
C PRO A 19 -25.69 -3.20 -14.21
N PHE A 20 -24.62 -3.35 -13.43
CA PHE A 20 -24.69 -3.80 -12.04
C PHE A 20 -23.56 -3.20 -11.21
N GLY A 21 -23.69 -3.32 -9.90
CA GLY A 21 -22.72 -2.80 -8.95
C GLY A 21 -22.62 -3.63 -7.68
N ILE A 22 -21.82 -3.13 -6.75
CA ILE A 22 -21.62 -3.70 -5.41
C ILE A 22 -22.28 -2.79 -4.37
N TYR A 23 -22.95 -3.38 -3.37
CA TYR A 23 -23.59 -2.62 -2.29
C TYR A 23 -22.56 -2.05 -1.33
N THR A 24 -22.94 -0.95 -0.68
CA THR A 24 -22.08 -0.22 0.27
C THR A 24 -21.63 -1.07 1.48
N ASP A 25 -22.45 -2.00 2.00
CA ASP A 25 -22.00 -2.93 3.05
C ASP A 25 -21.05 -4.02 2.52
N ASP A 26 -21.26 -4.53 1.30
CA ASP A 26 -20.41 -5.55 0.70
C ASP A 26 -19.00 -5.02 0.44
N ARG A 27 -18.86 -3.74 0.05
CA ARG A 27 -17.57 -3.03 -0.03
C ARG A 27 -16.78 -3.00 1.29
N ARG A 28 -17.43 -3.14 2.45
CA ARG A 28 -16.77 -3.20 3.77
C ARG A 28 -15.99 -4.50 4.00
N ARG A 29 -16.21 -5.51 3.15
CA ARG A 29 -15.42 -6.75 3.09
C ARG A 29 -14.36 -6.70 1.98
N HIS A 30 -14.07 -5.51 1.45
CA HIS A 30 -12.99 -5.23 0.50
C HIS A 30 -13.19 -5.83 -0.91
N VAL A 31 -12.46 -5.27 -1.88
CA VAL A 31 -12.49 -5.68 -3.29
C VAL A 31 -11.07 -5.94 -3.79
N TYR A 32 -10.83 -7.12 -4.34
CA TYR A 32 -9.57 -7.49 -5.01
C TYR A 32 -9.74 -7.48 -6.52
N VAL A 33 -8.89 -6.73 -7.22
CA VAL A 33 -8.90 -6.59 -8.68
C VAL A 33 -7.58 -7.09 -9.25
N ILE A 34 -7.58 -8.18 -9.99
CA ILE A 34 -6.36 -8.76 -10.58
C ILE A 34 -6.38 -8.77 -12.11
N GLY A 35 -5.23 -8.49 -12.71
CA GLY A 35 -5.03 -8.62 -14.15
C GLY A 35 -3.75 -7.96 -14.66
N LYS A 36 -3.28 -8.45 -15.81
CA LYS A 36 -2.12 -7.92 -16.54
C LYS A 36 -2.27 -6.44 -16.88
N THR A 37 -1.17 -5.78 -17.22
CA THR A 37 -1.16 -4.37 -17.66
C THR A 37 -2.14 -4.13 -18.82
N GLY A 38 -2.86 -3.00 -18.80
CA GLY A 38 -3.73 -2.55 -19.89
C GLY A 38 -5.06 -3.30 -20.08
N VAL A 39 -5.42 -4.26 -19.21
CA VAL A 39 -6.68 -5.04 -19.36
C VAL A 39 -7.96 -4.28 -19.00
N GLY A 40 -7.88 -3.26 -18.13
CA GLY A 40 -9.03 -2.48 -17.65
C GLY A 40 -9.01 -2.11 -16.15
N LYS A 41 -8.07 -2.65 -15.34
CA LYS A 41 -8.02 -2.43 -13.87
C LYS A 41 -8.17 -0.95 -13.47
N THR A 42 -7.30 -0.10 -14.00
CA THR A 42 -7.23 1.32 -13.62
C THR A 42 -8.52 2.07 -13.98
N THR A 43 -9.12 1.80 -15.15
CA THR A 43 -10.43 2.37 -15.53
C THR A 43 -11.58 1.93 -14.63
N LEU A 44 -11.57 0.67 -14.15
CA LEU A 44 -12.52 0.22 -13.14
C LEU A 44 -12.35 1.00 -11.82
N LEU A 45 -11.11 1.18 -11.36
CA LEU A 45 -10.82 1.95 -10.14
C LEU A 45 -11.22 3.43 -10.31
N GLU A 46 -10.83 4.09 -11.40
CA GLU A 46 -11.24 5.46 -11.77
C GLU A 46 -12.76 5.63 -11.68
N ASN A 47 -13.52 4.74 -12.34
CA ASN A 47 -14.97 4.81 -12.38
C ASN A 47 -15.62 4.63 -11.00
N MET A 48 -15.04 3.80 -10.13
CA MET A 48 -15.51 3.67 -8.75
C MET A 48 -15.17 4.91 -7.91
N ILE A 49 -13.96 5.46 -8.05
CA ILE A 49 -13.51 6.68 -7.35
C ILE A 49 -14.41 7.87 -7.73
N LEU A 50 -14.69 8.08 -9.01
CA LEU A 50 -15.52 9.20 -9.47
C LEU A 50 -16.98 9.10 -9.02
N GLN A 51 -17.51 7.88 -8.86
CA GLN A 51 -18.81 7.68 -8.21
C GLN A 51 -18.76 8.07 -6.73
N ASP A 52 -17.74 7.64 -5.98
CA ASP A 52 -17.60 8.00 -4.56
C ASP A 52 -17.40 9.51 -4.33
N VAL A 53 -16.62 10.18 -5.18
CA VAL A 53 -16.46 11.65 -5.16
C VAL A 53 -17.82 12.35 -5.33
N LYS A 54 -18.61 11.94 -6.34
CA LYS A 54 -19.96 12.48 -6.63
C LYS A 54 -20.98 12.15 -5.54
N MET A 55 -20.87 11.00 -4.89
CA MET A 55 -21.71 10.59 -3.75
C MET A 55 -21.31 11.25 -2.42
N GLY A 56 -20.38 12.22 -2.42
CA GLY A 56 -19.97 12.94 -1.20
C GLY A 56 -19.13 12.09 -0.23
N ARG A 57 -18.63 10.93 -0.68
CA ARG A 57 -17.89 9.98 0.17
C ARG A 57 -16.44 10.41 0.34
N GLY A 58 -15.80 9.86 1.39
CA GLY A 58 -14.38 10.01 1.66
C GLY A 58 -13.57 8.85 1.12
N LEU A 59 -12.40 9.14 0.57
CA LEU A 59 -11.50 8.15 0.01
C LEU A 59 -10.03 8.58 0.05
N ALA A 60 -9.15 7.59 0.00
CA ALA A 60 -7.75 7.75 -0.33
C ALA A 60 -7.44 6.98 -1.62
N LEU A 61 -6.68 7.58 -2.53
CA LEU A 61 -6.07 6.91 -3.68
C LEU A 61 -4.56 6.92 -3.49
N VAL A 62 -3.92 5.75 -3.63
CA VAL A 62 -2.47 5.60 -3.70
C VAL A 62 -2.09 5.16 -5.11
N ASP A 63 -1.32 6.01 -5.79
CA ASP A 63 -0.93 5.88 -7.18
C ASP A 63 0.61 5.93 -7.34
N PRO A 64 1.27 4.81 -7.71
CA PRO A 64 2.71 4.75 -7.97
C PRO A 64 3.14 5.25 -9.35
N HIS A 65 2.21 5.62 -10.24
CA HIS A 65 2.51 6.19 -11.56
C HIS A 65 2.24 7.69 -11.60
N GLY A 66 1.10 8.12 -11.06
CA GLY A 66 0.65 9.52 -10.92
C GLY A 66 -0.47 9.90 -11.89
N ASP A 67 -0.61 9.19 -13.01
CA ASP A 67 -1.62 9.46 -14.04
C ASP A 67 -3.07 9.41 -13.50
N VAL A 68 -3.33 8.48 -12.57
CA VAL A 68 -4.67 8.29 -11.97
C VAL A 68 -4.94 9.42 -10.99
N ALA A 69 -3.99 9.74 -10.12
CA ALA A 69 -4.10 10.84 -9.17
C ALA A 69 -4.29 12.20 -9.88
N GLU A 70 -3.59 12.44 -10.99
CA GLU A 70 -3.76 13.66 -11.80
C GLU A 70 -5.10 13.70 -12.52
N LYS A 71 -5.56 12.59 -13.11
CA LYS A 71 -6.85 12.51 -13.80
C LYS A 71 -8.04 12.67 -12.83
N ILE A 72 -7.97 12.02 -11.66
CA ILE A 72 -8.99 12.17 -10.61
C ILE A 72 -9.01 13.62 -10.10
N ALA A 73 -7.85 14.27 -9.91
CA ALA A 73 -7.79 15.68 -9.51
C ALA A 73 -8.47 16.63 -10.52
N ASP A 74 -8.44 16.29 -11.82
CA ASP A 74 -9.11 17.08 -12.86
C ASP A 74 -10.63 16.87 -12.94
N ALA A 75 -11.08 15.68 -12.54
CA ALA A 75 -12.47 15.27 -12.48
C ALA A 75 -13.14 15.49 -11.09
N ILE A 76 -12.48 16.21 -10.17
CA ILE A 76 -13.12 16.67 -8.93
C ILE A 76 -14.15 17.78 -9.24
N PRO A 77 -15.41 17.64 -8.83
CA PRO A 77 -16.42 18.67 -9.06
C PRO A 77 -16.21 19.89 -8.13
N PRO A 78 -16.63 21.10 -8.53
CA PRO A 78 -16.24 22.35 -7.88
C PRO A 78 -16.48 22.42 -6.37
N GLU A 79 -17.55 21.81 -5.88
CA GLU A 79 -17.96 21.76 -4.48
C GLU A 79 -17.05 20.87 -3.61
N ARG A 80 -16.45 19.81 -4.18
CA ARG A 80 -15.52 18.90 -3.48
C ARG A 80 -14.07 19.38 -3.47
N ILE A 81 -13.71 20.44 -4.21
CA ILE A 81 -12.32 20.93 -4.32
C ILE A 81 -11.70 21.28 -2.95
N ASN A 82 -12.51 21.82 -2.04
CA ASN A 82 -12.08 22.17 -0.68
C ASN A 82 -11.82 20.95 0.23
N ASP A 83 -12.21 19.75 -0.20
CA ASP A 83 -12.02 18.50 0.54
C ASP A 83 -10.77 17.74 0.08
N VAL A 84 -10.09 18.19 -0.98
CA VAL A 84 -8.95 17.47 -1.54
C VAL A 84 -7.67 17.76 -0.76
N VAL A 85 -6.97 16.68 -0.44
CA VAL A 85 -5.59 16.68 0.06
C VAL A 85 -4.73 16.01 -1.00
N TYR A 86 -3.99 16.80 -1.77
CA TYR A 86 -3.06 16.30 -2.79
C TYR A 86 -1.67 16.18 -2.18
N PHE A 87 -1.18 14.94 -2.05
CA PHE A 87 0.15 14.62 -1.57
C PHE A 87 1.01 14.16 -2.75
N ASP A 88 1.96 14.99 -3.16
CA ASP A 88 2.91 14.70 -4.25
C ASP A 88 4.34 15.07 -3.81
N PRO A 89 5.22 14.09 -3.53
CA PRO A 89 6.60 14.37 -3.16
C PRO A 89 7.44 15.00 -4.27
N ALA A 90 7.01 14.96 -5.54
CA ALA A 90 7.68 15.68 -6.61
C ALA A 90 7.43 17.21 -6.56
N ASP A 91 6.49 17.68 -5.73
CA ASP A 91 6.33 19.10 -5.42
C ASP A 91 7.43 19.56 -4.44
N ILE A 92 8.59 19.88 -5.01
CA ILE A 92 9.76 20.30 -4.25
C ILE A 92 9.61 21.69 -3.59
N ASP A 93 8.69 22.52 -4.09
CA ASP A 93 8.56 23.92 -3.66
C ASP A 93 7.55 24.09 -2.51
N PHE A 94 6.49 23.26 -2.50
CA PHE A 94 5.46 23.23 -1.45
C PHE A 94 5.26 21.83 -0.83
N PRO A 95 6.34 21.12 -0.40
CA PRO A 95 6.22 19.75 0.10
C PRO A 95 5.31 19.67 1.33
N VAL A 96 4.40 18.72 1.29
CA VAL A 96 3.45 18.42 2.38
C VAL A 96 4.20 17.76 3.54
N ALA A 97 4.04 18.26 4.76
CA ALA A 97 4.71 17.71 5.93
C ALA A 97 4.04 16.40 6.36
N PHE A 98 4.82 15.34 6.53
CA PHE A 98 4.33 14.03 6.98
C PHE A 98 5.37 13.35 7.88
N ASN A 99 5.08 13.30 9.19
CA ASN A 99 5.95 12.68 10.18
C ASN A 99 5.36 11.34 10.64
N PRO A 100 5.92 10.17 10.24
CA PRO A 100 5.41 8.88 10.69
C PRO A 100 5.55 8.67 12.21
N LEU A 101 6.46 9.40 12.88
CA LEU A 101 6.72 9.29 14.32
C LEU A 101 5.82 10.21 15.19
N GLU A 102 5.05 11.11 14.57
CA GLU A 102 4.26 12.09 15.31
C GLU A 102 3.09 11.48 16.09
N SER A 103 2.91 11.93 17.34
CA SER A 103 1.70 11.82 18.17
C SER A 103 1.05 10.43 18.18
N VAL A 104 1.86 9.38 18.36
CA VAL A 104 1.39 7.99 18.42
C VAL A 104 0.96 7.63 19.83
N ASP A 105 -0.29 7.17 19.98
CA ASP A 105 -0.79 6.59 21.23
C ASP A 105 0.13 5.45 21.72
N PRO A 106 0.53 5.42 23.00
CA PRO A 106 1.27 4.32 23.61
C PRO A 106 0.85 2.91 23.18
N GLN A 107 -0.46 2.65 23.04
CA GLN A 107 -0.99 1.33 22.66
C GLN A 107 -0.61 0.90 21.24
N TYR A 108 -0.35 1.86 20.33
CA TYR A 108 -0.03 1.60 18.93
C TYR A 108 1.46 1.75 18.59
N LYS A 109 2.32 2.21 19.51
CA LYS A 109 3.75 2.43 19.25
C LYS A 109 4.46 1.22 18.64
N TYR A 110 4.14 0.00 19.10
CA TYR A 110 4.69 -1.23 18.51
C TYR A 110 4.24 -1.45 17.05
N LEU A 111 2.96 -1.18 16.74
CA LEU A 111 2.43 -1.28 15.37
C LEU A 111 3.11 -0.28 14.43
N VAL A 112 3.32 0.97 14.88
CA VAL A 112 4.03 1.99 14.09
C VAL A 112 5.49 1.60 13.88
N ALA A 113 6.17 1.16 14.95
CA ALA A 113 7.56 0.69 14.86
C ALA A 113 7.69 -0.51 13.92
N SER A 114 6.76 -1.48 13.97
CA SER A 114 6.80 -2.64 13.10
C SER A 114 6.42 -2.32 11.65
N GLY A 115 5.42 -1.46 11.40
CA GLY A 115 5.07 -0.99 10.06
C GLY A 115 6.22 -0.25 9.38
N LEU A 116 6.91 0.63 10.13
CA LEU A 116 8.14 1.30 9.66
C LEU A 116 9.26 0.30 9.38
N VAL A 117 9.54 -0.61 10.32
CA VAL A 117 10.55 -1.66 10.15
C VAL A 117 10.27 -2.53 8.93
N SER A 118 9.04 -3.01 8.73
CA SER A 118 8.67 -3.84 7.58
C SER A 118 8.72 -3.08 6.26
N SER A 119 8.36 -1.79 6.25
CA SER A 119 8.48 -0.91 5.06
C SER A 119 9.95 -0.73 4.65
N LEU A 120 10.85 -0.50 5.62
CA LEU A 120 12.28 -0.37 5.39
C LEU A 120 12.92 -1.73 4.99
N LYS A 121 12.52 -2.81 5.67
CA LYS A 121 12.94 -4.20 5.38
C LYS A 121 12.67 -4.58 3.92
N LYS A 122 11.47 -4.29 3.42
CA LYS A 122 11.03 -4.65 2.06
C LYS A 122 11.95 -4.09 0.98
N ILE A 123 12.37 -2.84 1.11
CA ILE A 123 13.20 -2.13 0.11
C ILE A 123 14.62 -2.70 0.06
N TRP A 124 15.10 -3.25 1.18
CA TRP A 124 16.50 -3.68 1.33
C TRP A 124 16.65 -5.15 1.73
N ALA A 125 15.70 -6.00 1.33
CA ALA A 125 15.59 -7.40 1.76
C ALA A 125 16.91 -8.18 1.62
N ASP A 126 17.59 -8.07 0.47
CA ASP A 126 18.86 -8.75 0.18
C ASP A 126 20.03 -8.38 1.12
N SER A 127 19.88 -7.30 1.88
CA SER A 127 20.88 -6.80 2.82
C SER A 127 20.27 -6.39 4.16
N TRP A 128 19.22 -7.10 4.58
CA TRP A 128 18.58 -6.97 5.88
C TRP A 128 19.09 -8.05 6.85
N GLY A 129 19.39 -7.68 8.09
CA GLY A 129 19.95 -8.61 9.08
C GLY A 129 19.29 -8.48 10.46
N PRO A 130 19.17 -9.55 11.26
CA PRO A 130 18.49 -9.50 12.56
C PRO A 130 19.05 -8.44 13.53
N ARG A 131 20.37 -8.19 13.53
CA ARG A 131 21.01 -7.13 14.32
C ARG A 131 20.58 -5.73 13.87
N LEU A 132 20.49 -5.51 12.55
CA LEU A 132 20.04 -4.25 11.95
C LEU A 132 18.60 -3.97 12.40
N GLU A 133 17.73 -4.96 12.27
CA GLU A 133 16.32 -4.84 12.66
C GLU A 133 16.15 -4.58 14.16
N TYR A 134 16.84 -5.35 15.01
CA TYR A 134 16.74 -5.20 16.47
C TYR A 134 17.15 -3.81 16.96
N ILE A 135 18.28 -3.29 16.46
CA ILE A 135 18.75 -1.94 16.83
C ILE A 135 17.82 -0.88 16.26
N LEU A 136 17.41 -0.99 14.98
CA LEU A 136 16.51 -0.01 14.34
C LEU A 136 15.13 0.03 15.02
N ARG A 137 14.57 -1.12 15.42
CA ARG A 137 13.30 -1.20 16.14
C ARG A 137 13.39 -0.50 17.51
N ASN A 138 14.49 -0.68 18.24
CA ASN A 138 14.75 0.05 19.50
C ASN A 138 15.01 1.56 19.29
N VAL A 139 15.58 1.98 18.15
CA VAL A 139 15.68 3.40 17.79
C VAL A 139 14.31 4.00 17.53
N ILE A 140 13.47 3.36 16.72
CA ILE A 140 12.14 3.86 16.37
C ILE A 140 11.26 3.94 17.62
N LEU A 141 11.23 2.89 18.46
CA LEU A 141 10.49 2.89 19.73
C LEU A 141 10.93 4.03 20.66
N ALA A 142 12.24 4.26 20.82
CA ALA A 142 12.76 5.36 21.63
C ALA A 142 12.39 6.75 21.07
N LEU A 143 12.33 6.90 19.75
CA LEU A 143 11.92 8.16 19.11
C LEU A 143 10.41 8.40 19.20
N LEU A 144 9.58 7.36 19.24
CA LEU A 144 8.13 7.46 19.49
C LEU A 144 7.77 7.93 20.91
N ASP A 145 8.72 7.85 21.85
CA ASP A 145 8.59 8.42 23.20
C ASP A 145 9.11 9.87 23.29
N TYR A 146 9.93 10.32 22.33
CA TYR A 146 10.56 11.64 22.37
C TYR A 146 9.74 12.71 21.62
N PRO A 147 9.36 13.83 22.28
CA PRO A 147 8.53 14.86 21.66
C PRO A 147 9.25 15.56 20.51
N SER A 148 8.52 15.83 19.42
CA SER A 148 9.06 16.46 18.20
C SER A 148 10.22 15.67 17.54
N SER A 149 10.25 14.35 17.71
CA SER A 149 11.13 13.45 16.94
C SER A 149 10.75 13.41 15.45
N THR A 150 11.73 13.07 14.61
CA THR A 150 11.58 12.96 13.14
C THR A 150 12.48 11.85 12.63
N MET A 151 12.39 11.49 11.34
CA MET A 151 13.24 10.43 10.77
C MET A 151 14.75 10.75 10.84
N LEU A 152 15.14 12.03 10.85
CA LEU A 152 16.54 12.44 11.11
C LEU A 152 17.03 12.03 12.51
N GLY A 153 16.11 11.91 13.47
CA GLY A 153 16.38 11.45 14.83
C GLY A 153 17.02 10.06 14.87
N ILE A 154 16.76 9.19 13.88
CA ILE A 154 17.37 7.85 13.78
C ILE A 154 18.89 7.96 13.69
N MET A 155 19.40 8.85 12.83
CA MET A 155 20.84 9.06 12.64
C MET A 155 21.48 9.65 13.90
N ARG A 156 20.82 10.61 14.56
CA ARG A 156 21.30 11.19 15.82
C ARG A 156 21.28 10.18 16.98
N MET A 157 20.27 9.34 17.10
CA MET A 157 20.19 8.31 18.15
C MET A 157 21.36 7.32 18.08
N LEU A 158 21.89 7.06 16.87
CA LEU A 158 23.03 6.18 16.63
C LEU A 158 24.39 6.87 16.81
N SER A 159 24.53 8.15 16.45
CA SER A 159 25.82 8.88 16.50
C SER A 159 25.99 9.81 17.72
N ASP A 160 24.98 10.62 18.02
CA ASP A 160 25.04 11.75 18.96
C ASP A 160 24.73 11.27 20.40
N LYS A 161 25.78 11.17 21.23
CA LYS A 161 25.68 10.77 22.64
C LYS A 161 24.80 11.73 23.46
N GLY A 162 24.79 13.02 23.13
CA GLY A 162 24.04 14.05 23.85
C GLY A 162 22.55 14.01 23.52
N TYR A 163 22.19 13.88 22.23
CA TYR A 163 20.82 13.64 21.80
C TYR A 163 20.30 12.30 22.31
N ARG A 164 21.09 11.22 22.22
CA ARG A 164 20.70 9.92 22.78
C ARG A 164 20.31 10.02 24.24
N LYS A 165 21.11 10.69 25.09
CA LYS A 165 20.75 10.86 26.50
C LYS A 165 19.41 11.59 26.65
N LYS A 166 19.21 12.71 25.95
CA LYS A 166 17.94 13.46 25.95
C LYS A 166 16.75 12.61 25.51
N VAL A 167 16.93 11.64 24.60
CA VAL A 167 15.88 10.69 24.20
C VAL A 167 15.64 9.65 25.30
N VAL A 168 16.69 9.03 25.85
CA VAL A 168 16.61 7.99 26.90
C VAL A 168 15.95 8.51 28.19
N ASP A 169 16.12 9.79 28.50
CA ASP A 169 15.45 10.45 29.63
C ASP A 169 13.90 10.47 29.49
N TYR A 170 13.35 10.32 28.27
CA TYR A 170 11.90 10.27 27.98
C TYR A 170 11.34 8.86 27.78
N ILE A 171 12.19 7.83 27.63
CA ILE A 171 11.71 6.46 27.35
C ILE A 171 10.93 5.92 28.55
N SER A 172 9.67 5.55 28.28
CA SER A 172 8.68 5.02 29.22
C SER A 172 8.73 3.49 29.33
N ASP A 173 9.08 2.79 28.25
CA ASP A 173 9.22 1.33 28.23
C ASP A 173 10.55 0.90 28.89
N PRO A 174 10.51 0.09 29.98
CA PRO A 174 11.71 -0.30 30.71
C PRO A 174 12.63 -1.26 29.93
N VAL A 175 12.11 -2.00 28.95
CA VAL A 175 12.90 -2.91 28.10
C VAL A 175 13.66 -2.11 27.05
N VAL A 176 12.98 -1.19 26.36
CA VAL A 176 13.62 -0.27 25.40
C VAL A 176 14.64 0.63 26.11
N LYS A 177 14.33 1.09 27.32
CA LYS A 177 15.27 1.86 28.16
C LYS A 177 16.48 1.02 28.58
N ALA A 178 16.28 -0.21 29.03
CA ALA A 178 17.37 -1.11 29.40
C ALA A 178 18.28 -1.47 28.22
N PHE A 179 17.76 -1.59 26.99
CA PHE A 179 18.59 -1.71 25.78
C PHE A 179 19.54 -0.52 25.63
N TRP A 180 19.05 0.71 25.81
CA TRP A 180 19.88 1.91 25.65
C TRP A 180 20.86 2.16 26.80
N GLU A 181 20.44 1.93 28.05
CA GLU A 181 21.26 2.18 29.24
C GLU A 181 22.25 1.05 29.55
N ASN A 182 21.92 -0.21 29.25
CA ASN A 182 22.74 -1.37 29.60
C ASN A 182 23.35 -2.09 28.39
N GLU A 183 22.60 -2.34 27.31
CA GLU A 183 23.11 -3.14 26.19
C GLU A 183 23.97 -2.27 25.24
N PHE A 184 23.34 -1.31 24.57
CA PHE A 184 23.99 -0.43 23.59
C PHE A 184 25.07 0.45 24.23
N ALA A 185 24.95 0.80 25.52
CA ALA A 185 25.97 1.52 26.27
C ALA A 185 27.27 0.72 26.42
N ASN A 186 27.17 -0.59 26.71
CA ASN A 186 28.30 -1.49 26.89
C ASN A 186 28.93 -1.99 25.59
N TYR A 187 28.33 -1.72 24.42
CA TYR A 187 28.98 -1.96 23.12
C TYR A 187 30.32 -1.19 23.04
N ASN A 188 31.42 -1.92 22.82
CA ASN A 188 32.72 -1.30 22.52
C ASN A 188 32.65 -0.51 21.21
N GLU A 189 33.52 0.48 21.04
CA GLU A 189 33.42 1.46 19.95
C GLU A 189 33.48 0.85 18.55
N ARG A 190 34.36 -0.14 18.34
CA ARG A 190 34.48 -0.86 17.07
C ARG A 190 33.22 -1.63 16.73
N PHE A 191 32.70 -2.42 17.69
CA PHE A 191 31.48 -3.20 17.52
C PHE A 191 30.26 -2.29 17.34
N ARG A 192 30.17 -1.18 18.08
CA ARG A 192 29.11 -0.18 17.91
C ARG A 192 29.11 0.38 16.48
N SER A 193 30.27 0.80 15.97
CA SER A 193 30.42 1.34 14.62
C SER A 193 30.00 0.32 13.54
N GLU A 194 30.46 -0.93 13.66
CA GLU A 194 30.08 -2.04 12.79
C GLU A 194 28.56 -2.30 12.83
N ALA A 195 27.95 -2.28 14.02
CA ALA A 195 26.53 -2.57 14.20
C ALA A 195 25.59 -1.47 13.70
N ILE A 196 25.98 -0.20 13.76
CA ILE A 196 25.13 0.93 13.34
C ILE A 196 25.30 1.32 11.87
N SER A 197 26.47 1.06 11.27
CA SER A 197 26.77 1.43 9.88
C SER A 197 25.72 0.92 8.86
N PRO A 198 25.25 -0.35 8.91
CA PRO A 198 24.20 -0.82 8.00
C PRO A 198 22.87 -0.03 8.08
N ILE A 199 22.53 0.48 9.27
CA ILE A 199 21.33 1.32 9.47
C ILE A 199 21.60 2.73 8.92
N GLN A 200 22.75 3.30 9.26
CA GLN A 200 23.16 4.64 8.82
C GLN A 200 23.24 4.75 7.29
N ASN A 201 23.74 3.71 6.60
CA ASN A 201 23.82 3.71 5.14
C ASN A 201 22.43 3.71 4.49
N LYS A 202 21.50 2.87 4.98
CA LYS A 202 20.13 2.73 4.43
C LYS A 202 19.25 3.94 4.74
N VAL A 203 19.17 4.32 6.02
CA VAL A 203 18.37 5.47 6.46
C VAL A 203 19.00 6.79 5.97
N GLY A 204 20.33 6.85 5.88
CA GLY A 204 21.04 7.95 5.25
C GLY A 204 20.76 8.08 3.75
N GLN A 205 20.69 6.96 3.00
CA GLN A 205 20.30 6.97 1.58
C GLN A 205 18.91 7.60 1.39
N PHE A 206 17.90 7.14 2.15
CA PHE A 206 16.54 7.70 2.13
C PHE A 206 16.50 9.20 2.46
N LEU A 207 17.21 9.62 3.52
CA LEU A 207 17.21 11.01 3.99
C LEU A 207 18.20 11.91 3.23
N SER A 208 18.99 11.38 2.29
CA SER A 208 19.87 12.17 1.41
C SER A 208 19.07 12.98 0.40
N SER A 209 17.97 12.42 -0.11
CA SER A 209 17.02 13.07 -1.02
C SER A 209 16.36 14.27 -0.34
N SER A 210 16.49 15.47 -0.91
CA SER A 210 15.85 16.68 -0.40
C SER A 210 14.33 16.61 -0.46
N ILE A 211 13.78 16.03 -1.53
CA ILE A 211 12.36 15.69 -1.68
C ILE A 211 11.83 15.00 -0.41
N ILE A 212 12.46 13.88 -0.06
CA ILE A 212 12.03 13.04 1.06
C ILE A 212 12.30 13.73 2.39
N ARG A 213 13.50 14.27 2.57
CA ARG A 213 13.91 14.92 3.81
C ARG A 213 12.99 16.09 4.15
N ASN A 214 12.60 16.91 3.18
CA ASN A 214 11.71 18.06 3.43
C ASN A 214 10.28 17.63 3.81
N ILE A 215 9.88 16.39 3.57
CA ILE A 215 8.61 15.79 4.02
C ILE A 215 8.75 15.22 5.44
N VAL A 216 9.71 14.31 5.66
CA VAL A 216 9.80 13.46 6.88
C VAL A 216 10.72 14.00 7.99
N ALA A 217 11.41 15.12 7.75
CA ALA A 217 12.22 15.81 8.77
C ALA A 217 11.47 16.94 9.50
N GLN A 218 10.19 17.17 9.18
CA GLN A 218 9.36 18.15 9.88
C GLN A 218 8.77 17.51 11.16
N PRO A 219 8.85 18.18 12.34
CA PRO A 219 8.34 17.61 13.60
C PRO A 219 6.83 17.34 13.64
N LYS A 220 6.06 18.06 12.82
CA LYS A 220 4.61 17.90 12.70
C LYS A 220 4.23 17.69 11.24
N SER A 221 3.18 16.92 11.03
CA SER A 221 2.50 16.74 9.76
C SER A 221 1.52 17.90 9.52
N THR A 222 1.31 18.26 8.26
CA THR A 222 0.23 19.19 7.86
C THR A 222 -1.06 18.46 7.52
N ILE A 223 -0.99 17.13 7.31
CA ILE A 223 -2.15 16.26 7.06
C ILE A 223 -2.55 15.49 8.32
N ASP A 224 -3.83 15.55 8.66
CA ASP A 224 -4.45 14.74 9.70
C ASP A 224 -5.30 13.65 9.04
N MET A 225 -4.85 12.39 9.17
CA MET A 225 -5.54 11.24 8.57
C MET A 225 -6.91 10.98 9.20
N LYS A 226 -7.11 11.32 10.48
CA LYS A 226 -8.38 11.13 11.18
C LYS A 226 -9.41 12.17 10.74
N ASP A 227 -9.01 13.44 10.62
CA ASP A 227 -9.84 14.49 10.01
C ASP A 227 -10.22 14.14 8.57
N ILE A 228 -9.25 13.68 7.76
CA ILE A 228 -9.50 13.23 6.39
C ILE A 228 -10.57 12.12 6.35
N MET A 229 -10.44 11.10 7.20
CA MET A 229 -11.37 9.99 7.26
C MET A 229 -12.75 10.38 7.80
N ASP A 230 -12.82 11.14 8.89
CA ASP A 230 -14.06 11.43 9.62
C ASP A 230 -14.87 12.57 8.99
N ASN A 231 -14.22 13.51 8.30
CA ASN A 231 -14.93 14.54 7.53
C ASN A 231 -15.18 14.13 6.06
N GLY A 232 -14.76 12.93 5.64
CA GLY A 232 -15.08 12.38 4.32
C GLY A 232 -14.30 13.03 3.18
N LYS A 233 -13.05 13.43 3.43
CA LYS A 233 -12.17 14.12 2.49
C LYS A 233 -11.60 13.18 1.42
N ILE A 234 -10.96 13.78 0.42
CA ILE A 234 -10.38 13.09 -0.75
C ILE A 234 -8.85 13.20 -0.68
N LEU A 235 -8.17 12.12 -0.31
CA LEU A 235 -6.71 12.08 -0.20
C LEU A 235 -6.11 11.45 -1.47
N LEU A 236 -5.42 12.25 -2.28
CA LEU A 236 -4.77 11.80 -3.52
C LEU A 236 -3.25 11.72 -3.27
N ILE A 237 -2.74 10.50 -3.11
CA ILE A 237 -1.32 10.20 -2.87
C ILE A 237 -0.68 9.83 -4.21
N ASN A 238 -0.08 10.83 -4.86
CA ASN A 238 0.70 10.68 -6.08
C ASN A 238 2.17 10.39 -5.68
N VAL A 239 2.54 9.11 -5.63
CA VAL A 239 3.90 8.66 -5.32
C VAL A 239 4.59 8.14 -6.59
N SER A 240 4.48 8.90 -7.68
CA SER A 240 5.03 8.58 -9.01
C SER A 240 6.49 8.11 -8.98
N LYS A 241 6.71 6.79 -9.11
CA LYS A 241 8.05 6.16 -9.12
C LYS A 241 9.00 6.81 -10.12
N GLY A 242 8.48 7.20 -11.29
CA GLY A 242 9.24 7.85 -12.35
C GLY A 242 9.74 9.26 -12.01
N ARG A 243 9.11 9.93 -11.02
CA ARG A 243 9.51 11.27 -10.55
C ARG A 243 10.32 11.24 -9.25
N ILE A 244 10.07 10.27 -8.36
CA ILE A 244 10.66 10.26 -7.00
C ILE A 244 11.55 9.04 -6.68
N GLY A 245 11.60 8.04 -7.56
CA GLY A 245 12.30 6.77 -7.35
C GLY A 245 11.41 5.68 -6.73
N GLU A 246 11.70 4.42 -7.06
CA GLU A 246 10.89 3.26 -6.66
C GLU A 246 10.90 3.02 -5.14
N ASP A 247 12.09 2.93 -4.53
CA ASP A 247 12.30 2.79 -3.09
C ASP A 247 11.50 3.84 -2.29
N ASN A 248 11.62 5.11 -2.71
CA ASN A 248 10.98 6.26 -2.08
C ASN A 248 9.46 6.22 -2.19
N SER A 249 8.94 5.84 -3.37
CA SER A 249 7.50 5.61 -3.60
C SER A 249 6.97 4.52 -2.67
N ALA A 250 7.61 3.35 -2.66
CA ALA A 250 7.18 2.22 -1.84
C ALA A 250 7.18 2.59 -0.35
N LEU A 251 8.22 3.28 0.12
CA LEU A 251 8.36 3.68 1.52
C LEU A 251 7.30 4.69 1.96
N LEU A 252 7.12 5.79 1.20
CA LEU A 252 6.13 6.80 1.54
C LEU A 252 4.71 6.25 1.46
N GLY A 253 4.37 5.46 0.43
CA GLY A 253 3.06 4.83 0.33
C GLY A 253 2.77 3.89 1.50
N ALA A 254 3.70 3.01 1.86
CA ALA A 254 3.52 2.10 3.00
C ALA A 254 3.41 2.85 4.34
N MET A 255 4.18 3.92 4.55
CA MET A 255 4.06 4.78 5.74
C MET A 255 2.71 5.50 5.81
N LEU A 256 2.24 6.09 4.71
CA LEU A 256 0.96 6.80 4.63
C LEU A 256 -0.22 5.85 4.90
N ILE A 257 -0.18 4.65 4.32
CA ILE A 257 -1.21 3.62 4.52
C ILE A 257 -1.17 3.06 5.96
N THR A 258 0.02 2.95 6.57
CA THR A 258 0.14 2.64 8.01
C THR A 258 -0.49 3.74 8.87
N LYS A 259 -0.34 5.02 8.50
CA LYS A 259 -1.00 6.14 9.21
C LYS A 259 -2.52 6.19 8.97
N LEU A 260 -3.02 5.76 7.81
CA LEU A 260 -4.45 5.53 7.57
C LEU A 260 -5.01 4.35 8.40
N GLN A 261 -4.24 3.25 8.56
CA GLN A 261 -4.61 2.15 9.45
C GLN A 261 -4.77 2.63 10.90
N LEU A 262 -3.82 3.43 11.41
CA LEU A 262 -3.86 3.95 12.77
C LEU A 262 -5.07 4.87 12.98
N ALA A 263 -5.28 5.83 12.08
CA ALA A 263 -6.45 6.72 12.12
C ALA A 263 -7.78 5.95 12.00
N ALA A 264 -7.79 4.79 11.33
CA ALA A 264 -8.93 3.89 11.35
C ALA A 264 -9.11 3.25 12.74
N MET A 265 -8.05 2.72 13.35
CA MET A 265 -8.10 2.08 14.67
C MET A 265 -8.54 3.05 15.78
N ASP A 266 -8.14 4.32 15.71
CA ASP A 266 -8.60 5.39 16.63
C ASP A 266 -10.14 5.55 16.63
N ARG A 267 -10.82 5.19 15.54
CA ARG A 267 -12.29 5.16 15.44
C ARG A 267 -12.94 4.08 16.29
N ALA A 268 -12.18 3.21 16.97
CA ALA A 268 -12.70 2.33 18.02
C ALA A 268 -13.57 3.10 19.04
N SER A 269 -13.19 4.35 19.32
CA SER A 269 -13.90 5.32 20.17
C SER A 269 -15.29 5.75 19.67
N ILE A 270 -15.54 5.68 18.36
CA ILE A 270 -16.80 6.08 17.70
C ILE A 270 -17.73 4.85 17.61
N PRO A 271 -19.03 4.92 17.90
CA PRO A 271 -19.94 3.79 17.71
C PRO A 271 -20.00 3.35 16.24
N GLU A 272 -20.12 2.04 15.96
CA GLU A 272 -19.99 1.54 14.58
C GLU A 272 -21.08 2.05 13.62
N ALA A 273 -22.26 2.39 14.13
CA ALA A 273 -23.32 3.03 13.34
C ALA A 273 -22.92 4.41 12.80
N ASP A 274 -22.13 5.17 13.58
CA ASP A 274 -21.74 6.55 13.30
C ASP A 274 -20.41 6.65 12.53
N ARG A 275 -19.67 5.54 12.42
CA ARG A 275 -18.43 5.45 11.63
C ARG A 275 -18.75 5.59 10.13
N LYS A 276 -18.37 6.72 9.52
CA LYS A 276 -18.44 6.92 8.06
C LYS A 276 -17.52 5.94 7.33
N ASP A 277 -18.03 5.35 6.26
CA ASP A 277 -17.25 4.55 5.33
C ASP A 277 -16.19 5.41 4.61
N PHE A 278 -14.95 4.90 4.59
CA PHE A 278 -13.82 5.54 3.92
C PHE A 278 -13.09 4.52 3.04
N TYR A 279 -12.91 4.86 1.76
CA TYR A 279 -12.43 3.91 0.76
C TYR A 279 -10.95 4.08 0.44
N LEU A 280 -10.13 3.06 0.68
CA LEU A 280 -8.70 3.07 0.34
C LEU A 280 -8.48 2.32 -0.97
N TYR A 281 -8.30 3.09 -2.04
CA TYR A 281 -7.90 2.63 -3.36
C TYR A 281 -6.37 2.54 -3.45
N VAL A 282 -5.85 1.41 -3.90
CA VAL A 282 -4.41 1.23 -4.16
C VAL A 282 -4.25 0.59 -5.53
N ASP A 283 -3.70 1.34 -6.50
CA ASP A 283 -3.27 0.73 -7.77
C ASP A 283 -1.86 0.13 -7.61
N GLU A 284 -1.63 -0.98 -8.31
CA GLU A 284 -0.40 -1.79 -8.24
C GLU A 284 0.06 -2.08 -6.79
N PHE A 285 -0.87 -2.68 -6.03
CA PHE A 285 -0.79 -3.03 -4.60
C PHE A 285 0.54 -3.69 -4.17
N GLN A 286 1.16 -4.51 -5.03
CA GLN A 286 2.43 -5.19 -4.74
C GLN A 286 3.55 -4.22 -4.33
N ASN A 287 3.48 -2.96 -4.77
CA ASN A 287 4.47 -1.94 -4.43
C ASN A 287 4.46 -1.62 -2.93
N PHE A 288 3.28 -1.61 -2.31
CA PHE A 288 3.08 -1.16 -0.93
C PHE A 288 2.85 -2.33 0.04
N ALA A 289 2.40 -3.49 -0.45
CA ALA A 289 2.16 -4.70 0.33
C ALA A 289 3.32 -5.04 1.31
N THR A 290 3.02 -5.08 2.60
CA THR A 290 3.91 -5.48 3.72
C THR A 290 3.12 -6.36 4.68
N GLU A 291 3.80 -7.09 5.57
CA GLU A 291 3.18 -7.88 6.66
C GLU A 291 2.04 -7.13 7.40
N SER A 292 2.18 -5.82 7.64
CA SER A 292 1.14 -4.99 8.29
C SER A 292 -0.17 -4.88 7.51
N PHE A 293 -0.17 -5.00 6.18
CA PHE A 293 -1.41 -5.05 5.38
C PHE A 293 -2.26 -6.29 5.67
N ALA A 294 -1.66 -7.41 6.07
CA ALA A 294 -2.43 -8.59 6.46
C ALA A 294 -3.33 -8.30 7.68
N THR A 295 -2.82 -7.50 8.64
CA THR A 295 -3.61 -6.98 9.76
C THR A 295 -4.69 -6.02 9.29
N ILE A 296 -4.39 -5.10 8.35
CA ILE A 296 -5.39 -4.19 7.77
C ILE A 296 -6.55 -4.99 7.16
N LEU A 297 -6.26 -5.92 6.25
CA LEU A 297 -7.29 -6.73 5.56
C LEU A 297 -8.14 -7.58 6.53
N SER A 298 -7.60 -7.94 7.69
CA SER A 298 -8.30 -8.76 8.69
C SER A 298 -9.11 -7.95 9.71
N GLU A 299 -8.83 -6.65 9.88
CA GLU A 299 -9.45 -5.82 10.94
C GLU A 299 -10.19 -4.57 10.43
N ALA A 300 -9.79 -4.01 9.28
CA ALA A 300 -10.23 -2.70 8.79
C ALA A 300 -11.76 -2.55 8.65
N ARG A 301 -12.47 -3.65 8.38
CA ARG A 301 -13.94 -3.72 8.35
C ARG A 301 -14.60 -3.12 9.60
N LYS A 302 -14.04 -3.38 10.80
CA LYS A 302 -14.56 -2.86 12.08
C LYS A 302 -14.53 -1.33 12.10
N TYR A 303 -13.51 -0.74 11.48
CA TYR A 303 -13.21 0.69 11.49
C TYR A 303 -13.78 1.45 10.27
N ARG A 304 -14.55 0.74 9.43
CA ARG A 304 -15.13 1.24 8.17
C ARG A 304 -14.07 1.80 7.20
N LEU A 305 -12.88 1.21 7.24
CA LEU A 305 -11.82 1.40 6.25
C LEU A 305 -11.94 0.28 5.21
N ASN A 306 -12.27 0.67 3.97
CA ASN A 306 -12.77 -0.24 2.95
C ASN A 306 -11.76 -0.32 1.79
N LEU A 307 -10.99 -1.40 1.69
CA LEU A 307 -9.91 -1.53 0.72
C LEU A 307 -10.41 -1.94 -0.68
N ILE A 308 -9.94 -1.25 -1.72
CA ILE A 308 -10.06 -1.63 -3.13
C ILE A 308 -8.64 -1.71 -3.67
N ILE A 309 -8.13 -2.94 -3.83
CA ILE A 309 -6.72 -3.19 -4.17
C ILE A 309 -6.60 -3.79 -5.56
N ALA A 310 -5.84 -3.12 -6.44
CA ALA A 310 -5.56 -3.58 -7.80
C ALA A 310 -4.14 -4.16 -7.92
N HIS A 311 -4.00 -5.27 -8.64
CA HIS A 311 -2.82 -6.12 -8.60
C HIS A 311 -2.51 -6.76 -9.97
N GLN A 312 -1.23 -7.06 -10.27
CA GLN A 312 -0.84 -7.71 -11.53
C GLN A 312 -0.59 -9.22 -11.42
N TYR A 313 0.23 -9.66 -10.47
CA TYR A 313 0.71 -11.06 -10.39
C TYR A 313 0.70 -11.55 -8.93
N ILE A 314 0.01 -12.66 -8.64
CA ILE A 314 -0.17 -13.18 -7.27
C ILE A 314 1.17 -13.45 -6.58
N THR A 315 2.16 -13.89 -7.35
CA THR A 315 3.52 -14.22 -6.88
C THR A 315 4.37 -13.02 -6.47
N GLN A 316 3.89 -11.78 -6.65
CA GLN A 316 4.57 -10.57 -6.13
C GLN A 316 4.19 -10.23 -4.68
N MET A 317 3.20 -10.92 -4.10
CA MET A 317 2.87 -10.79 -2.67
C MET A 317 3.67 -11.79 -1.83
N GLU A 318 4.11 -11.35 -0.65
CA GLU A 318 4.53 -12.26 0.42
C GLU A 318 3.36 -13.19 0.80
N GLU A 319 3.67 -14.44 1.15
CA GLU A 319 2.70 -15.49 1.48
C GLU A 319 1.64 -15.04 2.50
N VAL A 320 2.08 -14.37 3.58
CA VAL A 320 1.19 -13.84 4.64
C VAL A 320 0.21 -12.79 4.09
N VAL A 321 0.64 -11.95 3.16
CA VAL A 321 -0.23 -10.91 2.56
C VAL A 321 -1.17 -11.54 1.52
N ARG A 322 -0.66 -12.47 0.70
CA ARG A 322 -1.47 -13.24 -0.27
C ARG A 322 -2.63 -13.94 0.43
N ASP A 323 -2.35 -14.66 1.51
CA ASP A 323 -3.35 -15.46 2.21
C ASP A 323 -4.32 -14.56 2.99
N ALA A 324 -3.87 -13.41 3.51
CA ALA A 324 -4.75 -12.41 4.09
C ALA A 324 -5.63 -11.67 3.07
N VAL A 325 -5.22 -11.55 1.80
CA VAL A 325 -6.10 -11.08 0.73
C VAL A 325 -7.20 -12.12 0.49
N PHE A 326 -6.86 -13.34 0.07
CA PHE A 326 -7.87 -14.34 -0.30
C PHE A 326 -8.74 -14.80 0.88
N GLY A 327 -8.24 -14.74 2.12
CA GLY A 327 -9.00 -15.07 3.32
C GLY A 327 -10.02 -14.01 3.77
N ASN A 328 -9.88 -12.74 3.36
CA ASN A 328 -10.73 -11.64 3.84
C ASN A 328 -11.53 -10.89 2.76
N VAL A 329 -11.15 -10.94 1.49
CA VAL A 329 -11.84 -10.17 0.44
C VAL A 329 -13.18 -10.81 0.04
N GLY A 330 -14.27 -10.04 0.17
CA GLY A 330 -15.63 -10.49 -0.17
C GLY A 330 -15.91 -10.51 -1.67
N THR A 331 -15.27 -9.63 -2.45
CA THR A 331 -15.43 -9.58 -3.91
C THR A 331 -14.09 -9.69 -4.64
N ILE A 332 -14.02 -10.61 -5.60
CA ILE A 332 -12.85 -10.82 -6.47
C ILE A 332 -13.24 -10.53 -7.92
N ILE A 333 -12.47 -9.67 -8.59
CA ILE A 333 -12.62 -9.31 -10.00
C ILE A 333 -11.33 -9.71 -10.74
N SER A 334 -11.39 -10.77 -11.54
CA SER A 334 -10.28 -11.21 -12.38
C SER A 334 -10.49 -10.81 -13.83
N PHE A 335 -9.66 -9.88 -14.32
CA PHE A 335 -9.42 -9.72 -15.75
C PHE A 335 -8.52 -10.85 -16.27
N ARG A 336 -8.01 -10.73 -17.50
CA ARG A 336 -7.00 -11.65 -18.04
C ARG A 336 -5.70 -11.64 -17.21
N VAL A 337 -5.25 -12.83 -16.84
CA VAL A 337 -4.10 -13.08 -15.95
C VAL A 337 -3.00 -13.94 -16.61
N GLY A 338 -1.93 -14.28 -15.88
CA GLY A 338 -0.94 -15.30 -16.26
C GLY A 338 -1.45 -16.72 -16.01
N ALA A 339 -0.78 -17.73 -16.59
CA ALA A 339 -1.14 -19.13 -16.38
C ALA A 339 -0.93 -19.57 -14.92
N PHE A 340 0.16 -19.11 -14.29
CA PHE A 340 0.42 -19.36 -12.86
C PHE A 340 -0.67 -18.73 -11.98
N ASP A 341 -1.02 -17.46 -12.21
CA ASP A 341 -2.09 -16.78 -11.46
C ASP A 341 -3.44 -17.48 -11.65
N ALA A 342 -3.71 -17.96 -12.87
CA ALA A 342 -4.94 -18.68 -13.19
C ALA A 342 -5.07 -20.02 -12.43
N GLU A 343 -3.96 -20.73 -12.15
CA GLU A 343 -3.96 -21.95 -11.33
C GLU A 343 -4.35 -21.68 -9.86
N TYR A 344 -4.04 -20.49 -9.34
CA TYR A 344 -4.54 -20.06 -8.04
C TYR A 344 -6.00 -19.61 -8.13
N LEU A 345 -6.37 -18.81 -9.13
CA LEU A 345 -7.71 -18.22 -9.25
C LEU A 345 -8.79 -19.22 -9.66
N GLU A 346 -8.49 -20.27 -10.42
CA GLU A 346 -9.45 -21.32 -10.78
C GLU A 346 -10.14 -21.89 -9.53
N LYS A 347 -9.41 -22.06 -8.42
CA LYS A 347 -9.94 -22.53 -7.13
C LYS A 347 -11.03 -21.61 -6.55
N GLU A 348 -10.92 -20.30 -6.79
CA GLU A 348 -11.93 -19.31 -6.40
C GLU A 348 -13.14 -19.28 -7.34
N PHE A 349 -12.94 -19.58 -8.62
CA PHE A 349 -13.95 -19.50 -9.68
C PHE A 349 -14.64 -20.85 -10.03
N MET A 350 -14.17 -21.96 -9.46
CA MET A 350 -14.76 -23.29 -9.62
C MET A 350 -16.23 -23.36 -9.15
N PRO A 351 -17.07 -24.20 -9.78
CA PRO A 351 -16.81 -25.02 -10.97
C PRO A 351 -17.04 -24.27 -12.30
N TYR A 352 -17.20 -22.94 -12.30
CA TYR A 352 -17.77 -22.19 -13.43
C TYR A 352 -16.76 -21.75 -14.49
N PHE A 353 -15.53 -21.39 -14.09
CA PHE A 353 -14.47 -20.98 -15.01
C PHE A 353 -13.18 -21.75 -14.75
N THR A 354 -12.43 -22.02 -15.82
CA THR A 354 -11.15 -22.74 -15.79
C THR A 354 -9.97 -21.80 -15.94
N GLN A 355 -8.76 -22.32 -15.72
CA GLN A 355 -7.49 -21.67 -16.09
C GLN A 355 -7.48 -21.16 -17.53
N THR A 356 -8.09 -21.92 -18.45
CA THR A 356 -8.11 -21.59 -19.89
C THR A 356 -8.94 -20.34 -20.15
N ASP A 357 -10.05 -20.17 -19.43
CA ASP A 357 -10.93 -19.02 -19.56
C ASP A 357 -10.25 -17.75 -19.00
N LEU A 358 -9.64 -17.86 -17.81
CA LEU A 358 -8.90 -16.79 -17.13
C LEU A 358 -7.69 -16.27 -17.93
N VAL A 359 -7.04 -17.13 -18.72
CA VAL A 359 -5.89 -16.76 -19.58
C VAL A 359 -6.33 -16.19 -20.93
N ASN A 360 -7.43 -16.66 -21.50
CA ASN A 360 -7.90 -16.24 -22.83
C ASN A 360 -8.83 -15.02 -22.82
N LEU A 361 -9.24 -14.54 -21.65
CA LEU A 361 -10.23 -13.47 -21.50
C LEU A 361 -9.89 -12.20 -22.29
N ASP A 362 -10.90 -11.61 -22.92
CA ASP A 362 -10.73 -10.42 -23.74
C ASP A 362 -10.45 -9.15 -22.93
N LYS A 363 -9.92 -8.12 -23.60
CA LYS A 363 -9.73 -6.79 -22.99
C LYS A 363 -11.09 -6.25 -22.52
N TYR A 364 -11.10 -5.51 -21.40
CA TYR A 364 -12.32 -4.93 -20.81
C TYR A 364 -13.38 -5.95 -20.34
N ASN A 365 -13.06 -7.25 -20.35
CA ASN A 365 -13.89 -8.30 -19.77
C ASN A 365 -13.21 -8.85 -18.51
N ALA A 366 -14.02 -9.21 -17.52
CA ALA A 366 -13.58 -9.82 -16.26
C ALA A 366 -14.55 -10.93 -15.84
N TYR A 367 -14.05 -11.90 -15.07
CA TYR A 367 -14.88 -12.78 -14.25
C TYR A 367 -14.94 -12.22 -12.84
N ILE A 368 -16.15 -12.15 -12.29
CA ILE A 368 -16.41 -11.60 -10.95
C ILE A 368 -17.09 -12.64 -10.06
N LYS A 369 -16.56 -12.77 -8.85
CA LYS A 369 -17.16 -13.43 -7.70
C LYS A 369 -17.63 -12.31 -6.79
N LEU A 370 -18.89 -11.90 -6.94
CA LEU A 370 -19.46 -10.71 -6.30
C LEU A 370 -20.06 -11.08 -4.95
N MET A 371 -19.86 -10.25 -3.92
CA MET A 371 -20.68 -10.36 -2.72
C MET A 371 -21.94 -9.51 -2.86
N ILE A 372 -23.07 -10.10 -2.47
CA ILE A 372 -24.41 -9.53 -2.57
C ILE A 372 -25.09 -9.74 -1.21
N GLN A 373 -25.33 -8.66 -0.47
CA GLN A 373 -25.97 -8.67 0.86
C GLN A 373 -25.28 -9.64 1.85
N GLY A 374 -23.94 -9.66 1.84
CA GLY A 374 -23.10 -10.53 2.66
C GLY A 374 -22.96 -11.98 2.18
N ALA A 375 -23.64 -12.38 1.11
CA ALA A 375 -23.54 -13.71 0.52
C ALA A 375 -22.71 -13.69 -0.79
N THR A 376 -21.83 -14.67 -0.96
CA THR A 376 -21.00 -14.80 -2.16
C THR A 376 -21.83 -15.34 -3.33
N SER A 377 -21.82 -14.66 -4.48
CA SER A 377 -22.53 -15.11 -5.69
C SER A 377 -21.87 -16.34 -6.30
N ALA A 378 -22.63 -17.08 -7.11
CA ALA A 378 -22.02 -17.86 -8.19
C ALA A 378 -21.22 -16.89 -9.08
N PRO A 379 -19.96 -17.19 -9.45
CA PRO A 379 -19.19 -16.29 -10.29
C PRO A 379 -19.80 -16.14 -11.69
N PHE A 380 -19.64 -14.96 -12.29
CA PHE A 380 -20.19 -14.64 -13.62
C PHE A 380 -19.27 -13.73 -14.43
N SER A 381 -19.56 -13.58 -15.72
CA SER A 381 -18.81 -12.75 -16.65
C SER A 381 -19.39 -11.32 -16.73
N MET A 382 -18.49 -10.35 -16.70
CA MET A 382 -18.80 -8.92 -16.78
C MET A 382 -17.94 -8.22 -17.84
N GLU A 383 -18.49 -7.15 -18.37
CA GLU A 383 -17.81 -6.17 -19.22
C GLU A 383 -17.67 -4.85 -18.42
N THR A 384 -16.50 -4.22 -18.42
CA THR A 384 -16.29 -2.94 -17.72
C THR A 384 -16.95 -1.79 -18.44
N ILE A 385 -17.51 -0.87 -17.66
CA ILE A 385 -18.00 0.43 -18.16
C ILE A 385 -16.80 1.26 -18.67
N PRO A 386 -16.91 2.00 -19.79
CA PRO A 386 -15.86 2.91 -20.27
C PRO A 386 -15.51 4.00 -19.25
N PRO A 387 -14.39 4.72 -19.39
CA PRO A 387 -14.05 5.82 -18.49
C PRO A 387 -15.19 6.86 -18.44
N VAL A 388 -15.62 7.26 -17.24
CA VAL A 388 -16.54 8.38 -17.06
C VAL A 388 -15.90 9.66 -17.63
N SER A 389 -16.61 10.33 -18.52
CA SER A 389 -16.08 11.43 -19.36
C SER A 389 -16.06 12.80 -18.70
N ASP A 390 -16.51 12.92 -17.45
CA ASP A 390 -16.77 14.19 -16.79
C ASP A 390 -15.46 14.80 -16.23
N THR A 391 -14.76 15.57 -17.04
CA THR A 391 -13.66 16.44 -16.59
C THR A 391 -14.21 17.83 -16.24
N TYR A 392 -13.79 18.37 -15.10
CA TYR A 392 -14.12 19.73 -14.69
C TYR A 392 -12.98 20.73 -14.97
N ASN A 393 -11.85 20.25 -15.50
CA ASN A 393 -10.59 20.99 -15.63
C ASN A 393 -10.10 21.51 -14.26
N SER A 394 -10.40 20.76 -13.19
CA SER A 394 -10.21 21.18 -11.80
C SER A 394 -8.76 21.08 -11.31
N LYS A 395 -7.86 20.40 -12.04
CA LYS A 395 -6.54 19.98 -11.52
C LYS A 395 -5.72 21.12 -10.94
N GLU A 396 -5.56 22.23 -11.68
CA GLU A 396 -4.76 23.37 -11.20
C GLU A 396 -5.35 24.02 -9.95
N LYS A 397 -6.68 24.11 -9.87
CA LYS A 397 -7.40 24.69 -8.74
C LYS A 397 -7.31 23.79 -7.51
N VAL A 398 -7.42 22.47 -7.69
CA VAL A 398 -7.20 21.45 -6.65
C VAL A 398 -5.77 21.51 -6.12
N LEU A 399 -4.77 21.51 -7.00
CA LEU A 399 -3.36 21.60 -6.61
C LEU A 399 -3.07 22.88 -5.83
N ARG A 400 -3.57 24.04 -6.30
CA ARG A 400 -3.39 25.32 -5.60
C ARG A 400 -4.03 25.33 -4.21
N VAL A 401 -5.30 24.95 -4.09
CA VAL A 401 -6.02 24.92 -2.80
C VAL A 401 -5.39 23.91 -1.82
N SER A 402 -4.85 22.79 -2.31
CA SER A 402 -4.10 21.83 -1.50
C SER A 402 -2.77 22.43 -1.00
N ARG A 403 -1.99 23.07 -1.88
CA ARG A 403 -0.72 23.75 -1.52
C ARG A 403 -0.93 24.83 -0.47
N GLU A 404 -1.94 25.68 -0.64
CA GLU A 404 -2.30 26.78 0.28
C GLU A 404 -2.66 26.30 1.69
N ARG A 405 -3.09 25.03 1.85
CA ARG A 405 -3.56 24.45 3.12
C ARG A 405 -2.58 23.48 3.77
N TYR A 406 -1.90 22.68 2.96
CA TYR A 406 -1.11 21.52 3.44
C TYR A 406 0.36 21.56 3.00
N GLY A 407 0.72 22.39 2.01
CA GLY A 407 2.11 22.61 1.64
C GLY A 407 2.82 23.56 2.62
N SER A 408 4.14 23.68 2.50
CA SER A 408 4.89 24.74 3.17
C SER A 408 6.11 25.13 2.34
N PRO A 409 6.49 26.43 2.26
CA PRO A 409 7.55 26.86 1.36
C PRO A 409 8.89 26.17 1.67
N ARG A 410 9.47 25.50 0.67
CA ARG A 410 10.71 24.73 0.75
C ARG A 410 11.81 25.41 1.58
N LYS A 411 12.05 26.70 1.35
CA LYS A 411 13.09 27.48 2.03
C LYS A 411 12.92 27.49 3.55
N GLU A 412 11.69 27.65 4.05
CA GLU A 412 11.47 27.63 5.50
C GLU A 412 11.77 26.26 6.12
N ILE A 413 11.49 25.20 5.37
CA ILE A 413 11.72 23.82 5.81
C ILE A 413 13.21 23.53 5.85
N GLU A 414 13.95 23.92 4.81
CA GLU A 414 15.41 23.80 4.77
C GLU A 414 16.08 24.65 5.86
N ASP A 415 15.60 25.88 6.13
CA ASP A 415 16.05 26.71 7.26
C ASP A 415 15.79 26.04 8.63
N LYS A 416 14.62 25.41 8.82
CA LYS A 416 14.26 24.66 10.05
C LYS A 416 15.16 23.44 10.23
N ILE A 417 15.40 22.66 9.16
CA ILE A 417 16.26 21.46 9.16
C ILE A 417 17.73 21.83 9.41
N ALA A 418 18.21 22.93 8.80
CA ALA A 418 19.57 23.43 9.00
C ALA A 418 19.84 23.77 10.48
N ARG A 419 18.93 24.52 11.13
CA ARG A 419 19.03 24.86 12.56
C ARG A 419 18.97 23.62 13.47
N TRP A 420 18.09 22.67 13.17
CA TRP A 420 17.99 21.40 13.92
C TRP A 420 19.29 20.58 13.83
N SER A 421 19.96 20.64 12.68
CA SER A 421 21.25 19.98 12.43
C SER A 421 22.43 20.73 13.07
N SER A 422 22.49 22.06 12.94
CA SER A 422 23.60 22.88 13.47
C SER A 422 23.62 22.91 15.01
N SER A 423 22.47 22.73 15.65
CA SER A 423 22.29 22.54 17.11
C SER A 423 22.94 21.25 17.67
N THR A 424 23.95 20.72 16.98
CA THR A 424 24.88 19.66 17.40
C THR A 424 26.28 20.19 17.69
N MET A 425 26.67 21.33 17.11
CA MET A 425 28.07 21.82 17.14
C MET A 425 28.36 22.68 18.37
N ASP A 426 27.39 23.48 18.83
CA ASP A 426 27.53 24.44 19.95
C ASP A 426 27.58 23.78 21.35
N VAL A 427 27.93 22.50 21.45
CA VAL A 427 28.02 21.74 22.72
C VAL A 427 29.48 21.41 23.09
N GLN A 428 30.46 21.99 22.39
CA GLN A 428 31.89 21.85 22.71
C GLN A 428 32.59 23.14 23.14
N GLU A 429 31.90 24.27 23.31
CA GLU A 429 32.56 25.51 23.74
C GLU A 429 31.67 26.45 24.59
N ASP A 430 31.27 26.02 25.80
CA ASP A 430 31.22 26.97 26.93
C ASP A 430 31.37 26.31 28.32
N GLY A 431 32.53 26.51 28.94
CA GLY A 431 32.90 25.95 30.24
C GLY A 431 32.53 26.83 31.43
N ARG A 432 31.34 27.47 31.44
CA ARG A 432 30.94 28.42 32.50
C ARG A 432 29.55 28.17 33.09
N GLN A 433 29.57 28.02 34.42
CA GLN A 433 28.47 27.85 35.39
C GLN A 433 27.05 28.23 34.93
N SER A 434 26.17 27.23 34.82
CA SER A 434 24.73 27.44 34.65
C SER A 434 24.02 27.67 35.99
N THR A 435 23.43 28.85 36.17
CA THR A 435 22.47 29.12 37.25
C THR A 435 21.12 28.47 36.95
N LYS A 436 20.52 27.83 37.96
CA LYS A 436 19.21 27.15 37.81
C LYS A 436 18.07 28.16 37.57
N PRO A 437 17.12 27.88 36.65
CA PRO A 437 15.87 28.65 36.57
C PRO A 437 15.06 28.50 37.87
N GLN A 438 14.63 29.62 38.47
CA GLN A 438 13.66 29.59 39.57
C GLN A 438 12.23 29.52 39.02
N ILE A 439 11.45 28.56 39.54
CA ILE A 439 10.02 28.44 39.24
C ILE A 439 9.27 29.51 40.04
N PHE A 440 8.63 30.45 39.36
CA PHE A 440 7.97 31.60 39.99
C PHE A 440 6.54 31.26 40.45
N LEU A 441 6.42 30.68 41.64
CA LEU A 441 5.12 30.45 42.29
C LEU A 441 4.54 31.78 42.79
N GLY A 442 3.54 32.31 42.07
CA GLY A 442 2.86 33.55 42.44
C GLY A 442 2.11 33.45 43.77
N LYS A 443 2.33 34.42 44.66
CA LYS A 443 1.51 34.64 45.86
C LYS A 443 0.64 35.88 45.71
N GLN A 444 -0.55 35.82 46.32
CA GLN A 444 -1.51 36.91 46.36
C GLN A 444 -1.03 38.05 47.27
N GLY A 445 -1.37 39.29 46.92
CA GLY A 445 -1.16 40.49 47.73
C GLY A 445 -2.12 41.60 47.30
N GLN A 446 -2.78 42.25 48.27
CA GLN A 446 -3.76 43.31 48.01
C GLN A 446 -3.08 44.68 47.83
N PRO A 447 -3.73 45.64 47.14
CA PRO A 447 -3.13 46.93 46.81
C PRO A 447 -3.11 47.93 47.97
N GLN A 448 -2.17 48.87 47.93
CA GLN A 448 -2.24 50.13 48.67
C GLN A 448 -2.05 51.33 47.72
N ASN A 449 -2.50 52.50 48.18
CA ASN A 449 -2.92 53.60 47.32
C ASN A 449 -1.86 54.68 47.10
N SER A 450 -1.84 55.18 45.86
CA SER A 450 -1.58 56.56 45.42
C SER A 450 -0.76 57.52 46.30
N GLN A 451 0.23 58.17 45.68
CA GLN A 451 0.36 59.63 45.75
C GLN A 451 0.85 60.22 44.41
N LEU A 452 0.47 61.47 44.13
CA LEU A 452 0.63 62.15 42.84
C LEU A 452 1.20 63.56 43.04
N GLN A 453 2.26 63.90 42.31
CA GLN A 453 2.61 65.22 41.77
C GLN A 453 3.91 65.04 40.95
N GLN A 454 3.87 64.91 39.62
CA GLN A 454 3.60 65.95 38.61
C GLN A 454 4.58 67.14 38.62
N ASN A 455 5.43 67.17 37.60
CA ASN A 455 5.85 68.39 36.92
C ASN A 455 6.28 68.06 35.47
N SER A 456 6.23 69.05 34.57
CA SER A 456 6.58 69.02 33.12
C SER A 456 5.45 68.77 32.10
N ARG A 457 5.30 69.77 31.22
CA ARG A 457 4.66 69.80 29.88
C ARG A 457 5.28 71.00 29.11
N PRO A 458 5.16 71.13 27.77
CA PRO A 458 4.59 70.20 26.78
C PRO A 458 5.56 69.85 25.63
N ILE A 459 5.34 68.73 24.93
CA ILE A 459 5.80 68.50 23.55
C ILE A 459 4.63 67.87 22.74
N ASN A 460 4.61 68.13 21.43
CA ASN A 460 3.50 67.96 20.50
C ASN A 460 2.85 66.57 20.44
N THR A 461 1.55 66.55 20.17
CA THR A 461 0.73 65.37 19.88
C THR A 461 0.89 64.88 18.44
N LEU A 462 1.06 63.56 18.28
CA LEU A 462 0.77 62.83 17.03
C LEU A 462 -0.29 61.75 17.32
N ASN A 463 -1.12 61.46 16.31
CA ASN A 463 -2.42 60.81 16.52
C ASN A 463 -2.34 59.29 16.73
N LYS A 464 -3.23 58.78 17.59
CA LYS A 464 -3.68 57.37 17.54
C LYS A 464 -4.78 57.23 16.47
N PRO A 465 -4.77 56.18 15.63
CA PRO A 465 -5.94 55.79 14.85
C PRO A 465 -7.11 55.40 15.76
N GLN A 466 -8.33 55.78 15.38
CA GLN A 466 -9.57 55.34 16.03
C GLN A 466 -10.10 54.05 15.40
N GLN A 467 -10.92 53.31 16.14
CA GLN A 467 -11.70 52.20 15.60
C GLN A 467 -12.89 52.76 14.81
N THR A 468 -13.10 52.29 13.58
CA THR A 468 -14.26 52.63 12.76
C THR A 468 -15.01 51.37 12.33
N GLN A 469 -16.30 51.31 12.64
CA GLN A 469 -17.21 50.28 12.15
C GLN A 469 -17.53 50.53 10.66
N PRO A 470 -17.57 49.51 9.79
CA PRO A 470 -18.06 49.67 8.41
C PRO A 470 -19.57 49.92 8.37
N GLN A 471 -20.01 50.86 7.53
CA GLN A 471 -21.40 51.02 7.09
C GLN A 471 -21.59 50.45 5.67
N PRO A 472 -22.83 50.10 5.26
CA PRO A 472 -23.06 49.25 4.09
C PRO A 472 -22.81 49.96 2.74
N ILE A 473 -22.42 49.16 1.75
CA ILE A 473 -22.37 49.55 0.33
C ILE A 473 -23.76 49.36 -0.29
N LYS A 474 -24.10 50.21 -1.27
CA LYS A 474 -25.44 50.31 -1.86
C LYS A 474 -25.72 49.25 -2.92
N GLU A 475 -26.99 48.92 -3.09
CA GLU A 475 -27.52 48.12 -4.19
C GLU A 475 -27.43 48.89 -5.52
N ASN A 476 -26.92 48.22 -6.55
CA ASN A 476 -27.41 48.22 -7.95
C ASN A 476 -26.57 47.20 -8.76
N GLU A 477 -27.05 46.84 -9.95
CA GLU A 477 -26.44 45.85 -10.87
C GLU A 477 -26.43 44.40 -10.35
N LEU A 478 -27.63 43.87 -10.10
CA LEU A 478 -27.89 42.42 -9.96
C LEU A 478 -29.10 42.00 -10.82
N GLU A 479 -28.81 41.75 -12.10
CA GLU A 479 -29.62 41.05 -13.11
C GLU A 479 -28.66 40.05 -13.80
N ASP A 480 -29.02 38.80 -14.12
CA ASP A 480 -30.22 38.03 -13.81
C ASP A 480 -29.92 36.52 -13.91
N VAL A 481 -30.03 35.74 -12.83
CA VAL A 481 -29.92 34.26 -12.86
C VAL A 481 -30.83 33.62 -11.80
N VAL A 482 -32.10 33.38 -12.16
CA VAL A 482 -33.04 32.64 -11.31
C VAL A 482 -32.72 31.14 -11.34
N ILE A 483 -32.12 30.62 -10.26
CA ILE A 483 -31.96 29.17 -10.04
C ILE A 483 -33.03 28.70 -9.05
N SER A 484 -34.07 28.03 -9.57
CA SER A 484 -35.08 27.34 -8.76
C SER A 484 -34.46 26.23 -7.91
N PRO A 485 -34.95 25.97 -6.69
CA PRO A 485 -34.43 24.90 -5.84
C PRO A 485 -34.72 23.53 -6.48
N ALA A 486 -33.67 22.87 -6.97
CA ALA A 486 -33.74 21.52 -7.50
C ALA A 486 -34.12 20.53 -6.39
N LYS A 487 -35.08 19.64 -6.69
CA LYS A 487 -35.42 18.52 -5.80
C LYS A 487 -34.25 17.54 -5.74
N GLN A 488 -34.00 16.95 -4.57
CA GLN A 488 -33.16 15.77 -4.47
C GLN A 488 -33.90 14.57 -5.10
N GLU A 489 -33.66 14.32 -6.38
CA GLU A 489 -34.06 13.06 -7.00
C GLU A 489 -33.00 12.00 -6.73
N VAL A 490 -33.40 10.90 -6.09
CA VAL A 490 -32.52 9.76 -5.83
C VAL A 490 -32.23 9.08 -7.16
N ILE A 491 -30.96 9.02 -7.56
CA ILE A 491 -30.54 8.40 -8.83
C ILE A 491 -30.69 6.87 -8.73
N THR A 492 -31.90 6.38 -9.00
CA THR A 492 -32.22 4.95 -9.11
C THR A 492 -32.09 4.43 -10.54
N ASP A 493 -31.94 5.32 -11.54
CA ASP A 493 -31.83 4.93 -12.94
C ASP A 493 -30.36 4.76 -13.36
N LEU A 494 -30.01 3.52 -13.66
CA LEU A 494 -28.67 3.11 -14.04
C LEU A 494 -28.29 3.53 -15.47
N SER A 495 -29.27 3.99 -16.28
CA SER A 495 -29.06 4.37 -17.68
C SER A 495 -28.42 5.76 -17.85
N THR A 496 -28.71 6.71 -16.95
CA THR A 496 -28.17 8.09 -17.03
C THR A 496 -26.66 8.16 -16.83
N LEU A 497 -26.04 7.17 -16.15
CA LEU A 497 -24.58 7.06 -16.02
C LEU A 497 -23.88 6.53 -17.29
N LEU A 498 -24.63 6.09 -18.30
CA LEU A 498 -24.09 5.34 -19.45
C LEU A 498 -24.26 6.03 -20.81
N GLY A 499 -24.72 7.28 -20.84
CA GLY A 499 -24.71 8.13 -22.05
C GLY A 499 -25.57 7.65 -23.22
N GLY A 500 -26.53 6.75 -22.97
CA GLY A 500 -27.36 6.16 -24.02
C GLY A 500 -28.38 7.13 -24.61
N LYS A 501 -28.30 7.39 -25.92
CA LYS A 501 -29.43 7.97 -26.67
C LYS A 501 -30.60 7.00 -26.67
N LYS A 502 -31.83 7.53 -26.62
CA LYS A 502 -33.04 6.77 -26.94
C LYS A 502 -33.21 6.75 -28.45
N ASP A 503 -33.26 5.55 -29.03
CA ASP A 503 -33.82 5.32 -30.35
C ASP A 503 -35.25 4.80 -30.17
N ASP A 504 -36.24 5.45 -30.80
CA ASP A 504 -37.64 5.11 -30.62
C ASP A 504 -38.04 3.85 -31.40
N ALA A 505 -38.67 2.89 -30.71
CA ALA A 505 -39.27 1.69 -31.31
C ALA A 505 -40.71 1.50 -30.82
N SER A 506 -41.66 1.46 -31.76
CA SER A 506 -43.10 1.50 -31.53
C SER A 506 -43.67 0.32 -30.73
N ALA A 507 -44.71 0.58 -29.93
CA ALA A 507 -45.41 -0.42 -29.14
C ALA A 507 -46.07 -1.54 -29.97
N GLY A 508 -45.85 -2.79 -29.56
CA GLY A 508 -46.55 -3.98 -30.07
C GLY A 508 -47.29 -4.72 -28.94
N LYS A 509 -48.56 -5.06 -29.17
CA LYS A 509 -49.43 -5.73 -28.18
C LYS A 509 -49.12 -7.23 -28.08
N THR A 510 -49.07 -7.77 -26.86
CA THR A 510 -49.00 -9.22 -26.61
C THR A 510 -50.30 -9.74 -25.96
N PRO A 511 -51.04 -10.65 -26.61
CA PRO A 511 -52.00 -11.52 -25.94
C PRO A 511 -51.28 -12.74 -25.34
N GLY A 512 -51.64 -13.15 -24.12
CA GLY A 512 -51.07 -14.34 -23.47
C GLY A 512 -51.83 -15.62 -23.81
N VAL A 513 -51.11 -16.74 -23.95
CA VAL A 513 -51.68 -18.09 -24.10
C VAL A 513 -50.83 -19.09 -23.30
N ASN A 514 -51.49 -19.99 -22.55
CA ASN A 514 -50.83 -21.11 -21.88
C ASN A 514 -50.58 -22.28 -22.86
N GLY A 515 -49.39 -22.88 -22.83
CA GLY A 515 -49.07 -24.07 -23.62
C GLY A 515 -48.02 -24.94 -22.94
N ARG A 516 -48.22 -26.27 -22.96
CA ARG A 516 -47.23 -27.26 -22.50
C ARG A 516 -46.30 -27.67 -23.67
N THR A 517 -45.12 -28.15 -23.33
CA THR A 517 -44.05 -28.58 -24.26
C THR A 517 -44.46 -29.72 -25.20
N PRO A 518 -43.88 -29.71 -26.41
CA PRO A 518 -43.08 -30.85 -26.87
C PRO A 518 -41.58 -30.49 -26.94
N GLY A 519 -40.70 -31.49 -26.93
CA GLY A 519 -39.25 -31.30 -27.08
C GLY A 519 -38.80 -31.24 -28.54
N VAL A 520 -37.69 -30.53 -28.79
CA VAL A 520 -36.96 -30.48 -30.07
C VAL A 520 -35.45 -30.55 -29.77
N GLU A 521 -34.66 -31.02 -30.73
CA GLU A 521 -33.32 -31.59 -30.54
C GLU A 521 -32.19 -30.62 -30.17
N GLU A 522 -31.10 -31.17 -29.61
CA GLU A 522 -29.86 -30.45 -29.34
C GLU A 522 -29.12 -30.04 -30.63
N ALA A 523 -29.20 -28.75 -30.99
CA ALA A 523 -28.42 -28.18 -32.07
C ALA A 523 -26.91 -28.18 -31.73
N ARG A 524 -26.19 -29.21 -32.18
CA ARG A 524 -24.74 -29.38 -31.94
C ARG A 524 -23.92 -28.28 -32.63
N ILE A 525 -23.24 -27.45 -31.84
CA ILE A 525 -22.19 -26.54 -32.32
C ILE A 525 -21.02 -27.39 -32.89
N PRO A 526 -20.51 -27.11 -34.10
CA PRO A 526 -19.44 -27.90 -34.71
C PRO A 526 -18.14 -27.77 -33.93
N LYS A 527 -17.58 -28.91 -33.49
CA LYS A 527 -16.24 -28.96 -32.89
C LYS A 527 -15.19 -28.57 -33.95
N LYS A 528 -14.38 -27.56 -33.65
CA LYS A 528 -13.26 -27.12 -34.48
C LYS A 528 -12.23 -28.25 -34.58
N THR A 529 -12.11 -28.88 -35.75
CA THR A 529 -11.24 -30.04 -35.97
C THR A 529 -9.77 -29.65 -35.80
N ILE A 530 -9.09 -30.22 -34.81
CA ILE A 530 -7.65 -30.00 -34.62
C ILE A 530 -6.92 -30.84 -35.67
N GLN A 531 -6.10 -30.19 -36.50
CA GLN A 531 -5.24 -30.90 -37.45
C GLN A 531 -4.11 -31.59 -36.70
N LEU A 532 -3.96 -32.89 -36.94
CA LEU A 532 -2.90 -33.71 -36.38
C LEU A 532 -1.82 -33.97 -37.43
N TYR A 533 -0.58 -34.10 -36.96
CA TYR A 533 0.60 -34.37 -37.78
C TYR A 533 1.24 -35.69 -37.32
N PRO A 534 1.61 -36.59 -38.25
CA PRO A 534 2.30 -37.83 -37.89
C PRO A 534 3.73 -37.54 -37.44
N ALA A 535 4.17 -38.24 -36.39
CA ALA A 535 5.50 -38.15 -35.80
C ALA A 535 5.98 -39.54 -35.34
N ILE A 536 7.27 -39.65 -35.01
CA ILE A 536 7.85 -40.83 -34.35
C ILE A 536 8.26 -40.41 -32.93
N CYS A 537 7.88 -41.19 -31.92
CA CYS A 537 8.19 -40.90 -30.53
C CYS A 537 9.68 -41.13 -30.23
N SER A 538 10.41 -40.06 -29.85
CA SER A 538 11.84 -40.08 -29.53
C SER A 538 12.22 -40.99 -28.34
N ASN A 539 11.26 -41.39 -27.50
CA ASN A 539 11.49 -42.31 -26.38
C ASN A 539 11.25 -43.79 -26.75
N CYS A 540 10.24 -44.10 -27.57
CA CYS A 540 9.78 -45.48 -27.78
C CYS A 540 9.63 -45.93 -29.24
N GLY A 541 10.03 -45.11 -30.22
CA GLY A 541 10.04 -45.46 -31.65
C GLY A 541 8.66 -45.65 -32.30
N LYS A 542 7.57 -45.67 -31.52
CA LYS A 542 6.20 -45.77 -32.06
C LYS A 542 5.85 -44.55 -32.91
N GLN A 543 5.18 -44.78 -34.04
CA GLN A 543 4.44 -43.73 -34.73
C GLN A 543 3.33 -43.17 -33.83
N THR A 544 3.08 -41.87 -33.91
CA THR A 544 2.10 -41.16 -33.09
C THR A 544 1.63 -39.90 -33.79
N GLU A 545 0.59 -39.25 -33.27
CA GLU A 545 0.01 -38.03 -33.85
C GLU A 545 0.07 -36.89 -32.84
N VAL A 546 0.45 -35.69 -33.31
CA VAL A 546 0.61 -34.49 -32.48
C VAL A 546 -0.10 -33.28 -33.10
N PRO A 547 -0.65 -32.36 -32.28
CA PRO A 547 -1.42 -31.19 -32.76
C PRO A 547 -0.54 -30.02 -33.22
N PHE A 548 0.74 -30.27 -33.50
CA PHE A 548 1.73 -29.30 -33.97
C PHE A 548 2.62 -29.97 -35.01
N LYS A 549 3.13 -29.21 -35.99
CA LYS A 549 4.04 -29.76 -37.00
C LYS A 549 5.38 -30.14 -36.33
N PRO A 550 5.87 -31.39 -36.45
CA PRO A 550 7.14 -31.79 -35.88
C PRO A 550 8.32 -30.96 -36.39
N ASP A 551 9.27 -30.73 -35.49
CA ASP A 551 10.49 -29.95 -35.70
C ASP A 551 11.69 -30.88 -35.54
N PRO A 552 12.57 -31.04 -36.55
CA PRO A 552 13.62 -32.05 -36.53
C PRO A 552 14.70 -31.84 -35.46
N GLU A 553 14.80 -30.64 -34.87
CA GLU A 553 15.74 -30.36 -33.77
C GLU A 553 15.14 -30.67 -32.38
N LYS A 554 13.87 -31.10 -32.29
CA LYS A 554 13.14 -31.21 -31.02
C LYS A 554 12.59 -32.62 -30.79
N GLU A 555 12.81 -33.15 -29.59
CA GLU A 555 12.25 -34.44 -29.18
C GLU A 555 10.70 -34.41 -29.19
N VAL A 556 10.07 -35.38 -29.86
CA VAL A 556 8.60 -35.53 -29.90
C VAL A 556 8.20 -36.78 -29.14
N PHE A 557 7.17 -36.70 -28.30
CA PHE A 557 6.73 -37.81 -27.45
C PHE A 557 5.28 -38.18 -27.73
N CYS A 558 5.01 -39.48 -27.84
CA CYS A 558 3.65 -39.98 -27.73
C CYS A 558 3.12 -39.74 -26.31
N LYS A 559 1.79 -39.67 -26.16
CA LYS A 559 1.10 -39.36 -24.91
C LYS A 559 1.60 -40.19 -23.72
N GLU A 560 1.75 -41.51 -23.89
CA GLU A 560 2.25 -42.44 -22.86
C GLU A 560 3.65 -42.06 -22.33
N CYS A 561 4.55 -41.66 -23.23
CA CYS A 561 5.92 -41.29 -22.89
C CYS A 561 6.01 -39.88 -22.30
N PHE A 562 5.16 -38.96 -22.77
CA PHE A 562 5.05 -37.61 -22.22
C PHE A 562 4.53 -37.64 -20.78
N ASP A 563 3.45 -38.38 -20.53
CA ASP A 563 2.83 -38.49 -19.19
C ASP A 563 3.77 -39.19 -18.17
N LYS A 564 4.64 -40.10 -18.62
CA LYS A 564 5.71 -40.68 -17.79
C LYS A 564 6.79 -39.65 -17.44
N ARG A 565 7.38 -38.98 -18.45
CA ARG A 565 8.43 -37.96 -18.25
C ARG A 565 7.93 -36.76 -17.43
N LYS A 566 6.62 -36.46 -17.49
CA LYS A 566 5.95 -35.45 -16.65
C LYS A 566 5.89 -35.87 -15.17
N LYS A 567 5.66 -37.15 -14.86
CA LYS A 567 5.65 -37.67 -13.47
C LYS A 567 7.06 -37.76 -12.89
N GLU A 568 8.04 -38.17 -13.68
CA GLU A 568 9.45 -38.27 -13.27
C GLU A 568 10.04 -36.91 -12.83
N ARG A 569 9.58 -35.81 -13.44
CA ARG A 569 9.99 -34.43 -13.06
C ARG A 569 9.39 -33.89 -11.75
N VAL A 570 8.48 -34.62 -11.09
CA VAL A 570 7.71 -34.12 -9.92
C VAL A 570 8.10 -34.81 -8.60
N SER A 571 8.99 -35.81 -8.65
CA SER A 571 9.43 -36.56 -7.46
C SER A 571 10.80 -36.08 -6.93
N PRO A 572 10.89 -35.44 -5.75
CA PRO A 572 12.17 -35.13 -5.12
C PRO A 572 12.84 -36.39 -4.53
N PRO A 573 14.17 -36.51 -4.54
CA PRO A 573 14.87 -37.66 -3.95
C PRO A 573 14.78 -37.65 -2.43
N ALA A 574 14.49 -38.82 -1.84
CA ALA A 574 14.39 -38.99 -0.40
C ALA A 574 15.77 -38.87 0.29
N ARG A 575 15.79 -38.31 1.51
CA ARG A 575 17.02 -38.15 2.30
C ARG A 575 17.49 -39.49 2.88
N GLY A 576 18.53 -40.08 2.29
CA GLY A 576 19.37 -41.11 2.91
C GLY A 576 20.81 -40.61 2.94
N GLY A 577 21.44 -40.59 4.12
CA GLY A 577 22.81 -40.09 4.27
C GLY A 577 23.82 -41.20 4.53
N VAL A 578 25.02 -41.10 3.92
CA VAL A 578 26.31 -41.43 4.53
C VAL A 578 27.46 -40.87 3.66
N ARG A 579 28.62 -40.68 4.31
CA ARG A 579 29.86 -40.09 3.83
C ARG A 579 30.37 -40.63 2.47
N GLY A 580 30.88 -39.72 1.63
CA GLY A 580 32.34 -39.73 1.36
C GLY A 580 32.85 -39.92 -0.08
N GLY A 581 33.17 -38.81 -0.74
CA GLY A 581 34.47 -38.62 -1.43
C GLY A 581 34.64 -39.04 -2.90
N GLY A 582 35.24 -38.14 -3.70
CA GLY A 582 36.30 -38.53 -4.63
C GLY A 582 36.22 -38.13 -6.11
N ARG A 583 36.63 -36.88 -6.44
CA ARG A 583 37.14 -36.42 -7.76
C ARG A 583 36.13 -36.53 -8.94
N GLU A 584 36.31 -35.93 -10.12
CA GLU A 584 37.36 -35.13 -10.80
C GLU A 584 36.68 -33.88 -11.44
N SER A 585 37.31 -32.91 -12.11
CA SER A 585 38.60 -32.17 -12.02
C SER A 585 38.51 -31.03 -13.07
N ARG A 586 39.50 -30.12 -13.15
CA ARG A 586 39.50 -28.84 -13.91
C ARG A 586 38.73 -27.71 -13.22
N ASP A 587 39.25 -26.51 -12.99
CA ASP A 587 40.62 -25.94 -13.04
C ASP A 587 40.65 -24.77 -12.00
N GLU A 588 41.69 -23.96 -11.73
CA GLU A 588 42.99 -23.69 -12.37
C GLU A 588 44.02 -23.18 -11.30
N GLN A 589 45.29 -23.01 -11.70
CA GLN A 589 46.39 -22.23 -11.07
C GLN A 589 46.89 -22.59 -9.64
N GLN A 590 48.23 -22.55 -9.48
CA GLN A 590 48.98 -22.82 -8.24
C GLN A 590 49.95 -21.68 -7.90
N THR A 591 50.25 -21.50 -6.60
CA THR A 591 51.49 -20.87 -6.11
C THR A 591 52.05 -21.65 -4.90
N SER A 592 53.36 -21.59 -4.65
CA SER A 592 54.13 -22.50 -3.78
C SER A 592 54.82 -21.75 -2.60
N VAL A 593 55.56 -22.28 -1.62
CA VAL A 593 56.12 -23.62 -1.21
C VAL A 593 56.64 -23.46 0.27
N PRO A 594 57.13 -24.46 1.07
CA PRO A 594 57.07 -25.93 1.06
C PRO A 594 56.61 -26.53 2.45
N LEU A 595 57.12 -27.73 2.82
CA LEU A 595 56.79 -28.59 3.98
C LEU A 595 57.72 -28.43 5.21
N PRO A 596 57.42 -29.09 6.35
CA PRO A 596 58.25 -30.23 6.78
C PRO A 596 57.45 -31.51 7.22
N PRO A 597 58.11 -32.69 7.40
CA PRO A 597 57.43 -34.01 7.44
C PRO A 597 57.31 -34.68 8.83
N ILE A 598 56.58 -35.81 8.89
CA ILE A 598 56.40 -36.69 10.07
C ILE A 598 56.64 -38.17 9.68
N ALA A 599 57.24 -38.97 10.56
CA ALA A 599 57.58 -40.40 10.33
C ALA A 599 56.56 -41.39 10.96
N PRO A 600 56.44 -42.64 10.46
CA PRO A 600 55.40 -43.59 10.88
C PRO A 600 55.88 -44.73 11.82
N SER A 601 54.96 -45.33 12.59
CA SER A 601 55.23 -46.59 13.31
C SER A 601 54.00 -47.50 13.57
N LYS A 602 54.01 -48.66 12.89
CA LYS A 602 53.57 -50.02 13.31
C LYS A 602 52.21 -50.24 14.01
N ILE A 603 51.50 -51.28 13.55
CA ILE A 603 50.35 -51.95 14.18
C ILE A 603 50.62 -53.46 14.21
N ASN A 604 50.22 -54.17 15.28
CA ASN A 604 50.20 -55.64 15.37
C ASN A 604 48.73 -56.16 15.36
N PRO A 605 48.43 -57.33 14.77
CA PRO A 605 47.08 -57.93 14.74
C PRO A 605 46.87 -59.04 15.79
N ILE A 606 45.62 -59.45 16.08
CA ILE A 606 45.25 -60.82 16.51
C ILE A 606 43.71 -61.11 16.49
N SER A 607 43.38 -62.37 16.16
CA SER A 607 42.14 -63.16 16.37
C SER A 607 40.71 -62.65 16.06
N ASN A 608 40.12 -63.24 15.00
CA ASN A 608 38.91 -64.09 14.99
C ASN A 608 37.61 -63.69 15.74
N TYR A 609 36.52 -63.59 14.97
CA TYR A 609 35.18 -64.10 15.35
C TYR A 609 34.40 -64.55 14.11
N THR A 610 33.53 -65.57 14.23
CA THR A 610 32.83 -66.20 13.08
C THR A 610 31.31 -66.08 13.22
N PRO A 611 30.56 -65.61 12.20
CA PRO A 611 29.11 -65.42 12.28
C PRO A 611 28.31 -66.70 11.97
N PRO A 612 27.14 -66.92 12.61
CA PRO A 612 26.24 -68.04 12.31
C PRO A 612 25.31 -67.76 11.11
N LYS A 613 24.75 -68.83 10.52
CA LYS A 613 23.71 -68.76 9.47
C LYS A 613 22.35 -69.28 9.97
N PRO A 614 21.24 -68.57 9.74
CA PRO A 614 19.89 -69.14 9.67
C PRO A 614 19.62 -69.79 8.29
N PRO A 615 18.54 -70.57 8.13
CA PRO A 615 18.47 -71.63 7.11
C PRO A 615 17.71 -71.26 5.81
N LYS A 616 17.78 -72.18 4.84
CA LYS A 616 16.82 -72.33 3.73
C LYS A 616 16.01 -73.61 3.93
N ILE A 617 14.71 -73.56 3.64
CA ILE A 617 14.06 -74.39 2.60
C ILE A 617 13.26 -73.41 1.75
#